data_AF-A0A2M9P383-F1
#
_entry.id   AF-A0A2M9P383-F1
#
_cell.length_a   1.000
_cell.length_b   1.000
_cell.length_c   1.000
_cell.angle_alpha   90.00
_cell.angle_beta   90.00
_cell.angle_gamma   90.00
#
_symmetry.space_group_name_H-M   'P 1'
#
loop_
_entity.id
_entity.type
_entity.pdbx_description
1 polymer ?
#
loop_
_entity_poly.entity_id
_entity_poly.type
_entity_poly.pdbx_seq_one_letter_code
_entity_poly.pdbx_strand_id
1 'polypeptide(L)'
;KNGDAANITVTGRGYLQVGNNEVYELFQSAWSGAPYLEDTAGLEDEVALVTDLGLVQISSVSEQAASRRKEKISEIEAVADHIVATQAEMKIEKLASPWLPPLKARLSRSGESSLTSNQIHLGMKDEPELQSQTNYIYNWMEDGNIGIFGSSGYGKSTTALTLLFSFADQFSPEELHYYLFDFGNSALLPLRQLPHTGDYFRFDELRK
;
A
#
# COMPACT_ATOMS: atom_id res chain seq x y z
N LYS A 1 -34.12 -5.33 -23.64
CA LYS A 1 -32.94 -5.84 -22.92
C LYS A 1 -32.65 -7.23 -23.50
N ASN A 2 -31.54 -7.40 -24.20
CA ASN A 2 -31.16 -8.69 -24.79
C ASN A 2 -30.63 -9.59 -23.67
N GLY A 3 -31.12 -10.83 -23.60
CA GLY A 3 -30.74 -11.81 -22.57
C GLY A 3 -29.53 -12.65 -22.94
N ASP A 4 -28.89 -12.38 -24.08
CA ASP A 4 -27.94 -13.29 -24.72
C ASP A 4 -26.69 -13.56 -23.85
N ALA A 5 -26.24 -12.55 -23.11
CA ALA A 5 -25.13 -12.69 -22.17
C ALA A 5 -25.43 -13.62 -20.98
N ALA A 6 -26.70 -13.87 -20.65
CA ALA A 6 -27.09 -14.71 -19.51
C ALA A 6 -26.79 -16.20 -19.74
N ASN A 7 -26.61 -16.62 -21.00
CA ASN A 7 -26.31 -18.01 -21.37
C ASN A 7 -24.80 -18.27 -21.55
N ILE A 8 -23.93 -17.29 -21.32
CA ILE A 8 -22.48 -17.47 -21.48
C ILE A 8 -21.93 -18.28 -20.30
N THR A 9 -21.28 -19.40 -20.62
CA THR A 9 -20.67 -20.32 -19.65
C THR A 9 -19.15 -20.43 -19.77
N VAL A 10 -18.56 -19.90 -20.84
CA VAL A 10 -17.12 -19.99 -21.15
C VAL A 10 -16.41 -18.72 -20.70
N THR A 11 -15.36 -18.87 -19.88
CA THR A 11 -14.54 -17.76 -19.39
C THR A 11 -13.95 -16.97 -20.56
N GLY A 12 -14.02 -15.64 -20.46
CA GLY A 12 -13.53 -14.72 -21.49
C GLY A 12 -14.48 -14.50 -22.67
N ARG A 13 -15.59 -15.25 -22.79
CA ARG A 13 -16.64 -14.90 -23.77
C ARG A 13 -17.47 -13.71 -23.27
N GLY A 14 -17.80 -12.80 -24.18
CA GLY A 14 -18.62 -11.63 -23.88
C GLY A 14 -19.26 -11.05 -25.12
N TYR A 15 -20.21 -10.13 -24.93
CA TYR A 15 -20.76 -9.34 -26.02
C TYR A 15 -20.21 -7.92 -25.97
N LEU A 16 -19.77 -7.39 -27.13
CA LEU A 16 -19.42 -6.00 -27.30
C LEU A 16 -20.60 -5.29 -27.98
N GLN A 17 -21.14 -4.28 -27.30
CA GLN A 17 -22.18 -3.42 -27.86
C GLN A 17 -21.63 -2.00 -28.06
N VAL A 18 -21.78 -1.47 -29.27
CA VAL A 18 -21.48 -0.07 -29.58
C VAL A 18 -22.76 0.60 -30.09
N GLY A 19 -23.06 1.79 -29.54
CA GLY A 19 -24.28 2.53 -29.86
C GLY A 19 -25.57 1.80 -29.45
N ASN A 20 -26.65 2.06 -30.17
CA ASN A 20 -27.96 1.43 -29.95
C ASN A 20 -28.12 0.16 -30.80
N ASN A 21 -27.24 -0.84 -30.57
CA ASN A 21 -27.11 -2.09 -31.35
C ASN A 21 -26.62 -1.91 -32.79
N GLU A 22 -25.82 -0.88 -33.04
CA GLU A 22 -25.15 -0.73 -34.35
C GLU A 22 -24.06 -1.78 -34.53
N VAL A 23 -23.38 -2.12 -33.42
CA VAL A 23 -22.49 -3.27 -33.32
C VAL A 23 -22.93 -4.08 -32.10
N TYR A 24 -23.21 -5.36 -32.31
CA TYR A 24 -23.53 -6.32 -31.25
C TYR A 24 -22.87 -7.66 -31.59
N GLU A 25 -21.67 -7.88 -31.08
CA GLU A 25 -20.83 -9.01 -31.47
C GLU A 25 -20.41 -9.83 -30.27
N LEU A 26 -20.41 -11.16 -30.44
CA LEU A 26 -19.81 -12.08 -29.48
C LEU A 26 -18.30 -12.13 -29.70
N PHE A 27 -17.52 -11.93 -28.64
CA PHE A 27 -16.07 -12.00 -28.68
C PHE A 27 -15.54 -12.98 -27.62
N GLN A 28 -14.25 -13.34 -27.76
CA GLN A 28 -13.46 -14.11 -26.80
C GLN A 28 -12.24 -13.26 -26.42
N SER A 29 -12.08 -12.95 -25.13
CA SER A 29 -10.90 -12.22 -24.65
C SER A 29 -9.67 -13.10 -24.68
N ALA A 30 -8.54 -12.52 -25.07
CA ALA A 30 -7.22 -13.11 -24.80
C ALA A 30 -6.93 -13.13 -23.29
N TRP A 31 -6.03 -14.01 -22.86
CA TRP A 31 -5.60 -14.12 -21.46
C TRP A 31 -4.08 -14.14 -21.39
N SER A 32 -3.50 -13.12 -20.75
CA SER A 32 -2.04 -12.91 -20.64
C SER A 32 -1.43 -13.50 -19.36
N GLY A 33 -2.19 -14.31 -18.62
CA GLY A 33 -1.69 -15.03 -17.45
C GLY A 33 -0.99 -16.37 -17.79
N ALA A 34 -0.90 -16.71 -19.08
CA ALA A 34 -0.18 -17.89 -19.55
C ALA A 34 1.32 -17.74 -19.25
N PRO A 35 2.06 -18.84 -19.07
CA PRO A 35 3.52 -18.77 -18.90
C PRO A 35 4.19 -18.24 -20.16
N TYR A 36 5.09 -17.28 -20.01
CA TYR A 36 5.91 -16.76 -21.11
C TYR A 36 6.90 -17.82 -21.60
N LEU A 37 6.95 -18.04 -22.91
CA LEU A 37 7.88 -18.93 -23.59
C LEU A 37 8.77 -18.08 -24.51
N GLU A 38 10.02 -17.90 -24.11
CA GLU A 38 11.01 -17.09 -24.85
C GLU A 38 11.41 -17.75 -26.18
N ASP A 39 11.45 -19.09 -26.19
CA ASP A 39 11.74 -19.90 -27.37
C ASP A 39 10.48 -20.60 -27.89
N THR A 40 9.78 -20.00 -28.84
CA THR A 40 8.80 -20.74 -29.67
C THR A 40 9.48 -21.55 -30.78
N ALA A 41 10.76 -21.27 -31.08
CA ALA A 41 11.52 -21.93 -32.14
C ALA A 41 11.80 -23.43 -31.88
N GLY A 42 11.58 -23.94 -30.67
CA GLY A 42 11.71 -25.35 -30.32
C GLY A 42 10.42 -26.17 -30.43
N LEU A 43 9.29 -25.54 -30.77
CA LEU A 43 7.98 -26.20 -30.88
C LEU A 43 7.47 -26.32 -32.31
N GLU A 44 8.30 -26.04 -33.31
CA GLU A 44 7.96 -26.23 -34.72
C GLU A 44 8.60 -27.52 -35.28
N ASP A 45 7.67 -28.45 -35.55
CA ASP A 45 7.67 -29.55 -36.51
C ASP A 45 8.48 -30.84 -36.22
N GLU A 46 7.73 -31.92 -35.97
CA GLU A 46 8.19 -33.29 -36.24
C GLU A 46 8.55 -33.40 -37.73
N VAL A 47 9.81 -33.15 -38.07
CA VAL A 47 10.30 -33.30 -39.44
C VAL A 47 10.33 -34.79 -39.78
N ALA A 48 9.44 -35.22 -40.68
CA ALA A 48 9.43 -36.57 -41.23
C ALA A 48 9.77 -36.56 -42.73
N LEU A 49 10.65 -37.47 -43.15
CA LEU A 49 10.88 -37.80 -44.55
C LEU A 49 9.70 -38.63 -45.05
N VAL A 50 9.01 -38.16 -46.09
CA VAL A 50 8.00 -38.96 -46.79
C VAL A 50 8.71 -39.88 -47.77
N THR A 51 8.61 -41.19 -47.55
CA THR A 51 9.11 -42.22 -48.48
C THR A 51 7.94 -42.97 -49.11
N ASP A 52 8.22 -43.71 -50.18
CA ASP A 52 7.30 -44.65 -50.84
C ASP A 52 6.82 -45.79 -49.91
N LEU A 53 7.49 -45.97 -48.77
CA LEU A 53 7.15 -46.93 -47.71
C LEU A 53 6.50 -46.30 -46.47
N GLY A 54 6.29 -44.98 -46.45
CA GLY A 54 5.64 -44.24 -45.35
C GLY A 54 6.48 -43.09 -44.77
N LEU A 55 6.01 -42.55 -43.65
CA LEU A 55 6.67 -41.45 -42.93
C LEU A 55 7.83 -41.98 -42.07
N VAL A 56 9.03 -41.47 -42.28
CA VAL A 56 10.23 -41.76 -41.47
C VAL A 56 10.64 -40.51 -40.71
N GLN A 57 10.50 -40.52 -39.38
CA GLN A 57 10.83 -39.39 -38.52
C GLN A 57 12.36 -39.16 -38.46
N ILE A 58 12.82 -37.92 -38.68
CA ILE A 58 14.24 -37.57 -38.81
C ILE A 58 14.72 -36.72 -37.63
N SER A 59 14.23 -36.95 -36.42
CA SER A 59 14.88 -36.36 -35.24
C SER A 59 14.46 -37.09 -33.96
N SER A 60 15.42 -37.81 -33.38
CA SER A 60 15.45 -38.08 -31.95
C SER A 60 16.53 -37.19 -31.34
N VAL A 61 16.35 -35.87 -31.43
CA VAL A 61 17.13 -34.96 -30.59
C VAL A 61 16.45 -34.99 -29.24
N SER A 62 16.85 -35.96 -28.42
CA SER A 62 16.62 -35.88 -26.98
C SER A 62 17.33 -34.62 -26.52
N GLU A 63 16.58 -33.54 -26.32
CA GLU A 63 17.06 -32.41 -25.54
C GLU A 63 17.40 -32.93 -24.14
N GLN A 64 18.67 -33.19 -23.91
CA GLN A 64 19.26 -33.15 -22.58
C GLN A 64 19.35 -31.68 -22.13
N ALA A 65 18.22 -30.98 -22.13
CA ALA A 65 18.08 -29.74 -21.43
C ALA A 65 17.49 -30.09 -20.06
N ALA A 66 18.36 -30.42 -19.12
CA ALA A 66 18.08 -30.19 -17.71
C ALA A 66 17.96 -28.67 -17.49
N SER A 67 16.90 -28.06 -18.05
CA SER A 67 16.55 -26.70 -17.71
C SER A 67 16.01 -26.78 -16.29
N ARG A 68 16.79 -26.20 -15.36
CA ARG A 68 16.31 -25.86 -14.03
C ARG A 68 14.89 -25.31 -14.21
N ARG A 69 13.91 -25.84 -13.46
CA ARG A 69 12.59 -25.22 -13.29
C ARG A 69 12.82 -23.77 -12.86
N LYS A 70 13.00 -22.86 -13.80
CA LYS A 70 12.79 -21.44 -13.59
C LYS A 70 11.28 -21.32 -13.37
N GLU A 71 10.90 -20.60 -12.33
CA GLU A 71 9.51 -20.19 -12.17
C GLU A 71 9.07 -19.54 -13.47
N LYS A 72 8.01 -20.09 -14.07
CA LYS A 72 7.49 -19.58 -15.33
C LYS A 72 6.80 -18.26 -15.01
N ILE A 73 7.43 -17.15 -15.35
CA ILE A 73 6.80 -15.83 -15.33
C ILE A 73 5.62 -15.84 -16.30
N SER A 74 4.57 -15.09 -15.99
CA SER A 74 3.44 -14.93 -16.90
C SER A 74 3.81 -14.01 -18.08
N GLU A 75 3.10 -14.13 -19.21
CA GLU A 75 3.27 -13.24 -20.37
C GLU A 75 3.08 -11.77 -19.97
N ILE A 76 2.12 -11.46 -19.10
CA ILE A 76 1.90 -10.09 -18.61
C ILE A 76 3.07 -9.57 -17.78
N GLU A 77 3.69 -10.39 -16.93
CA GLU A 77 4.88 -10.00 -16.17
C GLU A 77 6.06 -9.77 -17.11
N ALA A 78 6.29 -10.66 -18.08
CA ALA A 78 7.36 -10.50 -19.07
C ALA A 78 7.21 -9.21 -19.88
N VAL A 79 6.00 -8.89 -20.34
CA VAL A 79 5.71 -7.64 -21.07
C VAL A 79 5.91 -6.42 -20.16
N ALA A 80 5.43 -6.47 -18.92
CA ALA A 80 5.59 -5.37 -17.97
C ALA A 80 7.07 -5.07 -17.68
N ASP A 81 7.87 -6.12 -17.44
CA ASP A 81 9.31 -6.00 -17.21
C ASP A 81 10.03 -5.43 -18.44
N HIS A 82 9.65 -5.87 -19.64
CA HIS A 82 10.25 -5.35 -20.88
C HIS A 82 9.90 -3.88 -21.14
N ILE A 83 8.67 -3.45 -20.81
CA ILE A 83 8.26 -2.04 -20.86
C ILE A 83 9.13 -1.20 -19.91
N VAL A 84 9.37 -1.69 -18.69
CA VAL A 84 10.22 -0.99 -17.70
C VAL A 84 11.67 -0.91 -18.20
N ALA A 85 12.22 -1.98 -18.75
CA ALA A 85 13.57 -1.99 -19.33
C ALA A 85 13.70 -0.99 -20.49
N THR A 86 12.73 -0.99 -21.40
CA THR A 86 12.67 -0.07 -22.55
C THR A 86 12.54 1.38 -22.09
N GLN A 87 11.70 1.66 -21.09
CA GLN A 87 11.55 2.98 -20.49
C GLN A 87 12.88 3.51 -19.94
N ALA A 88 13.65 2.65 -19.27
CA ALA A 88 14.97 3.00 -18.74
C ALA A 88 16.00 3.26 -19.85
N GLU A 89 16.03 2.42 -20.89
CA GLU A 89 16.92 2.57 -22.06
C GLU A 89 16.63 3.87 -22.82
N MET A 90 15.35 4.14 -23.08
CA MET A 90 14.89 5.33 -23.80
C MET A 90 14.87 6.59 -22.92
N LYS A 91 15.17 6.47 -21.62
CA LYS A 91 15.16 7.58 -20.64
C LYS A 91 13.83 8.36 -20.62
N ILE A 92 12.72 7.66 -20.80
CA ILE A 92 11.39 8.28 -20.78
C ILE A 92 11.05 8.66 -19.34
N GLU A 93 10.58 9.89 -19.08
CA GLU A 93 10.18 10.28 -17.73
C GLU A 93 8.95 9.48 -17.29
N LYS A 94 9.01 8.87 -16.11
CA LYS A 94 7.88 8.11 -15.56
C LYS A 94 6.78 9.08 -15.13
N LEU A 95 5.57 8.86 -15.63
CA LEU A 95 4.41 9.63 -15.22
C LEU A 95 4.23 9.56 -13.69
N ALA A 96 3.95 10.71 -13.07
CA ALA A 96 3.67 10.76 -11.65
C ALA A 96 2.47 9.86 -11.31
N SER A 97 2.63 9.01 -10.29
CA SER A 97 1.52 8.22 -9.77
C SER A 97 0.44 9.18 -9.24
N PRO A 98 -0.84 9.00 -9.58
CA PRO A 98 -1.91 9.86 -9.07
C PRO A 98 -2.17 9.61 -7.57
N TRP A 99 -1.62 8.53 -7.01
CA TRP A 99 -1.62 8.26 -5.57
C TRP A 99 -0.22 8.43 -5.00
N LEU A 100 -0.14 9.13 -3.87
CA LEU A 100 1.06 9.15 -3.05
C LEU A 100 1.33 7.77 -2.44
N PRO A 101 2.58 7.46 -2.08
CA PRO A 101 2.88 6.31 -1.25
C PRO A 101 2.07 6.38 0.06
N PRO A 102 1.54 5.25 0.55
CA PRO A 102 0.84 5.21 1.83
C PRO A 102 1.69 5.79 2.97
N LEU A 103 1.02 6.38 3.97
CA LEU A 103 1.68 6.86 5.19
C LEU A 103 2.54 5.74 5.80
N LYS A 104 3.75 6.12 6.22
CA LYS A 104 4.68 5.20 6.88
C LYS A 104 4.05 4.65 8.15
N ALA A 105 4.22 3.35 8.39
CA ALA A 105 3.69 2.68 9.57
C ALA A 105 4.23 3.24 10.90
N ARG A 106 5.39 3.91 10.87
CA ARG A 106 6.02 4.54 12.03
C ARG A 106 6.55 5.90 11.62
N LEU A 107 6.12 6.92 12.36
CA LEU A 107 6.62 8.28 12.24
C LEU A 107 7.19 8.67 13.59
N SER A 108 8.41 9.19 13.58
CA SER A 108 9.00 9.82 14.75
C SER A 108 8.59 11.28 14.78
N ARG A 109 8.36 11.82 15.97
CA ARG A 109 8.19 13.27 16.12
C ARG A 109 9.48 13.96 15.67
N SER A 110 9.38 14.94 14.78
CA SER A 110 10.50 15.82 14.45
C SER A 110 10.80 16.70 15.67
N GLY A 111 12.06 16.79 16.07
CA GLY A 111 12.50 17.69 17.16
C GLY A 111 12.45 19.17 16.79
N GLU A 112 11.91 19.50 15.62
CA GLU A 112 11.63 20.88 15.21
C GLU A 112 10.41 21.38 16.00
N SER A 113 10.69 22.20 17.01
CA SER A 113 9.68 22.99 17.71
C SER A 113 8.91 23.81 16.68
N SER A 114 7.58 23.85 16.80
CA SER A 114 6.79 24.75 15.95
C SER A 114 7.32 26.18 16.10
N LEU A 115 7.51 26.88 14.99
CA LEU A 115 7.93 28.28 14.99
C LEU A 115 6.87 29.20 15.64
N THR A 116 5.65 28.71 15.76
CA THR A 116 4.50 29.39 16.35
C THR A 116 4.17 28.77 17.71
N SER A 117 4.11 29.60 18.76
CA SER A 117 3.95 29.19 20.16
C SER A 117 2.64 28.47 20.51
N ASN A 118 1.69 28.40 19.58
CA ASN A 118 0.34 27.89 19.83
C ASN A 118 -0.03 26.70 18.95
N GLN A 119 0.92 26.09 18.24
CA GLN A 119 0.65 25.01 17.31
C GLN A 119 1.43 23.75 17.69
N ILE A 120 0.69 22.68 17.97
CA ILE A 120 1.24 21.39 18.38
C ILE A 120 1.18 20.41 17.22
N HIS A 121 2.34 19.90 16.81
CA HIS A 121 2.41 18.85 15.79
C HIS A 121 2.15 17.48 16.44
N LEU A 122 1.10 16.79 16.01
CA LEU A 122 0.72 15.48 16.56
C LEU A 122 1.10 14.30 15.67
N GLY A 123 1.16 14.52 14.36
CA GLY A 123 1.44 13.47 13.39
C GLY A 123 1.37 13.99 11.97
N MET A 124 1.26 13.08 11.01
CA MET A 124 1.07 13.37 9.59
C MET A 124 -0.36 12.99 9.19
N LYS A 125 -1.03 13.86 8.46
CA LYS A 125 -2.30 13.59 7.80
C LYS A 125 -2.07 13.38 6.30
N ASP A 126 -2.91 12.57 5.71
CA ASP A 126 -3.01 12.43 4.25
C ASP A 126 -4.15 13.35 3.77
N GLU A 127 -3.92 14.09 2.69
CA GLU A 127 -4.87 15.00 2.04
C GLU A 127 -5.07 14.52 0.60
N PRO A 128 -5.90 13.48 0.37
CA PRO A 128 -6.07 12.87 -0.95
C PRO A 128 -6.54 13.85 -2.02
N GLU A 129 -7.37 14.82 -1.64
CA GLU A 129 -7.90 15.87 -2.51
C GLU A 129 -6.82 16.84 -3.01
N LEU A 130 -5.72 16.98 -2.25
CA LEU A 130 -4.55 17.78 -2.62
C LEU A 130 -3.39 16.92 -3.13
N GLN A 131 -3.54 15.60 -3.12
CA GLN A 131 -2.46 14.64 -3.38
C GLN A 131 -1.21 14.99 -2.55
N SER A 132 -1.41 15.26 -1.26
CA SER A 132 -0.39 15.77 -0.34
C SER A 132 -0.42 15.06 1.02
N GLN A 133 0.72 15.02 1.71
CA GLN A 133 0.82 14.57 3.10
C GLN A 133 1.46 15.69 3.92
N THR A 134 0.74 16.19 4.93
CA THR A 134 1.14 17.35 5.74
C THR A 134 1.00 17.08 7.23
N ASN A 135 1.67 17.87 8.07
CA ASN A 135 1.57 17.69 9.52
C ASN A 135 0.14 17.99 10.00
N TYR A 136 -0.38 17.14 10.89
CA TYR A 136 -1.58 17.44 11.65
C TYR A 136 -1.22 18.38 12.80
N ILE A 137 -1.76 19.60 12.72
CA ILE A 137 -1.55 20.67 13.69
C ILE A 137 -2.78 20.77 14.55
N TYR A 138 -2.57 20.70 15.87
CA TYR A 138 -3.56 21.06 16.87
C TYR A 138 -3.30 22.50 17.34
N ASN A 139 -4.31 23.36 17.25
CA ASN A 139 -4.22 24.77 17.63
C ASN A 139 -4.58 24.93 19.11
N TRP A 140 -3.58 25.29 19.92
CA TRP A 140 -3.75 25.46 21.35
C TRP A 140 -4.78 26.56 21.65
N MET A 141 -5.64 26.31 22.64
CA MET A 141 -6.78 27.15 23.05
C MET A 141 -7.96 27.17 22.06
N GLU A 142 -7.73 27.16 20.75
CA GLU A 142 -8.81 27.21 19.75
C GLU A 142 -9.52 25.86 19.59
N ASP A 143 -8.77 24.77 19.47
CA ASP A 143 -9.33 23.42 19.28
C ASP A 143 -9.89 22.83 20.59
N GLY A 144 -9.44 23.34 21.74
CA GLY A 144 -9.97 22.98 23.06
C GLY A 144 -9.69 21.55 23.51
N ASN A 145 -10.67 20.91 24.15
CA ASN A 145 -10.51 19.59 24.79
C ASN A 145 -10.29 18.47 23.76
N ILE A 146 -9.43 17.51 24.10
CA ILE A 146 -9.09 16.36 23.23
C ILE A 146 -9.68 15.06 23.81
N GLY A 147 -10.37 14.29 22.97
CA GLY A 147 -10.79 12.92 23.27
C GLY A 147 -10.05 11.91 22.40
N ILE A 148 -9.44 10.89 23.00
CA ILE A 148 -8.67 9.85 22.29
C ILE A 148 -9.39 8.51 22.43
N PHE A 149 -9.82 7.94 21.30
CA PHE A 149 -10.58 6.69 21.24
C PHE A 149 -9.88 5.64 20.38
N GLY A 150 -10.16 4.36 20.63
CA GLY A 150 -9.62 3.26 19.83
C GLY A 150 -9.55 1.93 20.59
N SER A 151 -9.41 0.84 19.85
CA SER A 151 -9.26 -0.51 20.41
C SER A 151 -7.95 -0.68 21.19
N SER A 152 -7.85 -1.74 22.00
CA SER A 152 -6.62 -2.07 22.72
C SER A 152 -5.46 -2.30 21.75
N GLY A 153 -4.27 -1.75 22.05
CA GLY A 153 -3.08 -1.88 21.20
C GLY A 153 -2.96 -0.88 20.03
N TYR A 154 -3.97 -0.07 19.75
CA TYR A 154 -3.97 0.87 18.62
C TYR A 154 -3.49 2.29 18.98
N GLY A 155 -2.57 2.41 19.94
CA GLY A 155 -1.82 3.65 20.13
C GLY A 155 -2.47 4.77 20.96
N LYS A 156 -3.63 4.57 21.60
CA LYS A 156 -4.28 5.60 22.45
C LYS A 156 -3.31 6.27 23.45
N SER A 157 -2.61 5.46 24.24
CA SER A 157 -1.65 5.95 25.23
C SER A 157 -0.44 6.61 24.57
N THR A 158 0.01 6.09 23.43
CA THR A 158 1.08 6.70 22.64
C THR A 158 0.68 8.09 22.15
N THR A 159 -0.55 8.28 21.66
CA THR A 159 -1.06 9.59 21.25
C THR A 159 -1.10 10.56 22.43
N ALA A 160 -1.57 10.11 23.61
CA ALA A 160 -1.58 10.94 24.81
C ALA A 160 -0.17 11.36 25.24
N LEU A 161 0.79 10.42 25.24
CA LEU A 161 2.19 10.70 25.54
C LEU A 161 2.78 11.69 24.52
N THR A 162 2.58 11.46 23.22
CA THR A 162 3.07 12.36 22.17
C THR A 162 2.53 13.76 22.35
N LEU A 163 1.23 13.92 22.60
CA LEU A 163 0.59 15.21 22.84
C LEU A 163 1.23 15.93 24.03
N LEU A 164 1.32 15.26 25.19
CA LEU A 164 1.85 15.84 26.43
C LEU A 164 3.34 16.17 26.31
N PHE A 165 4.14 15.32 25.65
CA PHE A 165 5.54 15.67 25.37
C PHE A 165 5.65 16.85 24.40
N SER A 166 4.83 16.92 23.36
CA SER A 166 4.87 18.05 22.43
C SER A 166 4.51 19.39 23.10
N PHE A 167 3.61 19.36 24.08
CA PHE A 167 3.32 20.53 24.91
C PHE A 167 4.47 20.88 25.86
N ALA A 168 5.05 19.89 26.55
CA ALA A 168 6.15 20.08 27.48
C ALA A 168 7.41 20.65 26.81
N ASP A 169 7.60 20.38 25.50
CA ASP A 169 8.66 20.95 24.69
C ASP A 169 8.47 22.43 24.35
N GLN A 170 7.21 22.91 24.34
CA GLN A 170 6.88 24.29 23.93
C GLN A 170 6.63 25.21 25.13
N PHE A 171 6.05 24.70 26.21
CA PHE A 171 5.67 25.48 27.38
C PHE A 171 6.56 25.14 28.56
N SER A 172 6.95 26.15 29.33
CA SER A 172 7.66 25.95 30.59
C SER A 172 6.74 25.37 31.67
N PRO A 173 7.30 24.79 32.75
CA PRO A 173 6.51 24.31 33.88
C PRO A 173 5.74 25.42 34.62
N GLU A 174 6.05 26.69 34.39
CA GLU A 174 5.32 27.84 34.95
C GLU A 174 4.07 28.19 34.14
N GLU A 175 4.05 27.80 32.86
CA GLU A 175 2.96 28.07 31.92
C GLU A 175 1.98 26.89 31.79
N LEU A 176 2.45 25.67 32.06
CA LEU A 176 1.67 24.46 31.87
C LEU A 176 1.89 23.42 32.98
N HIS A 177 0.78 23.00 33.59
CA HIS A 177 0.76 21.97 34.62
C HIS A 177 -0.02 20.73 34.17
N TYR A 178 0.50 19.55 34.48
CA TYR A 178 -0.20 18.28 34.30
C TYR A 178 -0.67 17.70 35.63
N TYR A 179 -1.93 17.28 35.64
CA TYR A 179 -2.52 16.43 36.67
C TYR A 179 -2.98 15.14 36.01
N LEU A 180 -2.23 14.07 36.24
CA LEU A 180 -2.37 12.83 35.47
C LEU A 180 -3.21 11.82 36.24
N PHE A 181 -4.30 11.35 35.64
CA PHE A 181 -5.15 10.28 36.18
C PHE A 181 -4.95 9.02 35.34
N ASP A 182 -4.04 8.15 35.78
CA ASP A 182 -3.65 6.95 35.04
C ASP A 182 -4.41 5.73 35.56
N PHE A 183 -5.63 5.55 35.05
CA PHE A 183 -6.51 4.41 35.37
C PHE A 183 -6.36 3.25 34.39
N GLY A 184 -5.31 3.28 33.55
CA GLY A 184 -4.98 2.23 32.61
C GLY A 184 -3.84 1.34 33.13
N ASN A 185 -3.00 0.88 32.20
CA ASN A 185 -1.85 0.03 32.52
C ASN A 185 -0.58 0.85 32.83
N SER A 186 -0.70 1.92 33.63
CA SER A 186 0.41 2.82 33.99
C SER A 186 1.15 3.44 32.80
N ALA A 187 0.45 3.71 31.70
CA ALA A 187 1.08 4.15 30.46
C ALA A 187 1.60 5.60 30.52
N LEU A 188 1.05 6.42 31.43
CA LEU A 188 1.47 7.81 31.63
C LEU A 188 2.56 7.94 32.70
N LEU A 189 2.98 6.83 33.33
CA LEU A 189 4.02 6.82 34.35
C LEU A 189 5.32 7.55 33.96
N PRO A 190 5.82 7.49 32.70
CA PRO A 190 7.02 8.23 32.32
C PRO A 190 6.90 9.75 32.52
N LEU A 191 5.69 10.31 32.41
CA LEU A 191 5.46 11.75 32.54
C LEU A 191 5.53 12.23 33.99
N ARG A 192 5.40 11.33 34.98
CA ARG A 192 5.47 11.66 36.41
C ARG A 192 6.74 12.41 36.80
N GLN A 193 7.84 12.20 36.08
CA GLN A 193 9.13 12.84 36.36
C GLN A 193 9.29 14.20 35.65
N LEU A 194 8.36 14.60 34.79
CA LEU A 194 8.42 15.91 34.14
C LEU A 194 8.19 17.02 35.16
N PRO A 195 8.94 18.14 35.08
CA PRO A 195 8.73 19.30 35.94
C PRO A 195 7.32 19.90 35.81
N HIS A 196 6.67 19.74 34.65
CA HIS A 196 5.29 20.14 34.40
C HIS A 196 4.27 19.33 35.22
N THR A 197 4.62 18.14 35.68
CA THR A 197 3.66 17.26 36.36
C THR A 197 3.56 17.63 37.83
N GLY A 198 2.41 18.19 38.21
CA GLY A 198 2.11 18.55 39.59
C GLY A 198 1.77 17.33 40.44
N ASP A 199 0.95 16.42 39.91
CA ASP A 199 0.61 15.18 40.60
C ASP A 199 0.23 14.05 39.62
N TYR A 200 0.33 12.81 40.09
CA TYR A 200 0.04 11.59 39.35
C TYR A 200 -0.78 10.66 40.23
N PHE A 201 -2.03 10.41 39.80
CA PHE A 201 -3.02 9.62 40.50
C PHE A 201 -3.22 8.27 39.84
N ARG A 202 -3.21 7.21 40.65
CA ARG A 202 -3.62 5.87 40.24
C ARG A 202 -5.03 5.56 40.71
N PHE A 203 -5.62 4.51 40.13
CA PHE A 203 -6.96 4.07 40.51
C PHE A 203 -7.03 3.56 41.96
N ASP A 204 -5.94 2.96 42.46
CA ASP A 204 -5.84 2.33 43.78
C ASP A 204 -5.31 3.25 44.89
N GLU A 205 -5.01 4.52 44.58
CA GLU A 205 -4.57 5.50 45.58
C GLU A 205 -5.76 5.99 46.42
N LEU A 206 -5.95 5.33 47.57
CA LEU A 206 -6.78 5.86 48.64
C LEU A 206 -6.11 7.07 49.28
N ARG A 207 -6.87 8.15 49.52
CA ARG A 207 -6.42 9.35 50.26
C ARG A 207 -5.71 8.90 51.54
N LYS A 208 -4.43 9.28 51.68
CA LYS A 208 -3.75 9.28 52.97
C LYS A 208 -4.19 10.48 53.80
#